data_AF-A0A0J6FCJ1-F1
#
_entry.id   AF-A0A0J6FCJ1-F1
#
_cell.length_a   1.000
_cell.length_b   1.000
_cell.length_c   1.000
_cell.angle_alpha   90.00
_cell.angle_beta   90.00
_cell.angle_gamma   90.00
#
_symmetry.space_group_name_H-M   'P 1'
#
loop_
_entity.id
_entity.type
_entity.pdbx_description
1 polymer ?
#
loop_
_entity_poly.entity_id
_entity_poly.type
_entity_poly.pdbx_seq_one_letter_code
_entity_poly.pdbx_strand_id
1 'polypeptide(L)'
;MDNPKLGRNEILADSWRERKVEGRRNKRAITLDLKSEKGREILLDLVKKVDVIVDNFVPGKMDQLGIGYDTLSKVNPSIIHASISGYGAGGPYSKRAGYDIIAAAEGGLLHVTGEAQGPPTKPGVGLTDLCTGLFMHGAIVSALHARNRTGKGQKVDGSLFETQLALMVNIASVWLNMGREAKRWGTAHPSIVPYEAFPTKDSYLVMGATNNRQFAILAERLGQPDLARDERFRTNDARIENRVELNKILHELFQTRTTDEWLTVFENSGMPYGPINSIEKAFSHAQAQARDMVHTLQMDSAADGEFKVTGFPVKFSESKPSVRINPPLLGQHTEEVLAELGITGKKVDELRRQGVV
;
A
#
# COMPACT_ATOMS: atom_id res chain seq x y z
N MET A 1 -42.00 -10.04 -10.49
CA MET A 1 -40.88 -9.47 -11.26
C MET A 1 -39.66 -9.56 -10.37
N ASP A 2 -38.77 -10.45 -10.76
CA ASP A 2 -37.73 -11.04 -9.91
C ASP A 2 -36.66 -10.04 -9.51
N ASN A 3 -36.34 -10.07 -8.21
CA ASN A 3 -35.17 -9.45 -7.64
C ASN A 3 -34.03 -10.48 -7.73
N PRO A 4 -33.03 -10.32 -8.60
CA PRO A 4 -31.95 -11.29 -8.69
C PRO A 4 -31.14 -11.20 -7.39
N LYS A 5 -31.18 -12.27 -6.59
CA LYS A 5 -30.28 -12.47 -5.46
C LYS A 5 -28.85 -12.40 -5.98
N LEU A 6 -28.20 -11.24 -5.83
CA LEU A 6 -26.77 -11.06 -5.98
C LEU A 6 -26.09 -12.08 -5.05
N GLY A 7 -25.41 -13.07 -5.64
CA GLY A 7 -24.61 -14.07 -4.94
C GLY A 7 -23.50 -13.42 -4.14
N ARG A 8 -23.79 -13.05 -2.88
CA ARG A 8 -22.89 -12.31 -1.99
C ARG A 8 -21.80 -13.16 -1.33
N ASN A 9 -21.72 -14.47 -1.59
CA ASN A 9 -20.85 -15.36 -0.81
C ASN A 9 -19.69 -16.02 -1.58
N GLU A 10 -19.72 -16.11 -2.91
CA GLU A 10 -18.62 -16.75 -3.68
C GLU A 10 -17.49 -15.76 -4.00
N ILE A 11 -17.80 -14.60 -4.58
CA ILE A 11 -16.79 -13.57 -4.92
C ILE A 11 -16.00 -13.10 -3.69
N LEU A 12 -16.66 -12.98 -2.52
CA LEU A 12 -15.97 -12.60 -1.29
C LEU A 12 -15.11 -13.73 -0.73
N ALA A 13 -15.59 -14.97 -0.69
CA ALA A 13 -14.82 -16.11 -0.19
C ALA A 13 -13.60 -16.42 -1.09
N ASP A 14 -13.78 -16.33 -2.40
CA ASP A 14 -12.72 -16.51 -3.40
C ASP A 14 -11.73 -15.35 -3.32
N SER A 15 -12.19 -14.09 -3.26
CA SER A 15 -11.29 -12.94 -3.07
C SER A 15 -10.50 -12.99 -1.75
N TRP A 16 -11.02 -13.64 -0.70
CA TRP A 16 -10.32 -13.82 0.58
C TRP A 16 -9.24 -14.90 0.50
N ARG A 17 -9.46 -15.97 -0.29
CA ARG A 17 -8.45 -16.99 -0.59
C ARG A 17 -7.39 -16.41 -1.53
N GLU A 18 -7.78 -15.71 -2.59
CA GLU A 18 -6.90 -15.05 -3.56
C GLU A 18 -6.06 -13.93 -2.92
N ARG A 19 -6.62 -13.12 -2.01
CA ARG A 19 -5.84 -12.12 -1.26
C ARG A 19 -4.72 -12.72 -0.40
N LYS A 20 -4.92 -13.93 0.13
CA LYS A 20 -3.86 -14.66 0.85
C LYS A 20 -2.76 -15.12 -0.10
N VAL A 21 -3.09 -15.41 -1.36
CA VAL A 21 -2.13 -15.85 -2.38
C VAL A 21 -1.16 -14.71 -2.72
N GLU A 22 -1.65 -13.50 -3.00
CA GLU A 22 -0.80 -12.34 -3.35
C GLU A 22 0.28 -12.03 -2.29
N GLY A 23 -0.11 -11.96 -1.01
CA GLY A 23 0.78 -11.58 0.09
C GLY A 23 1.71 -12.70 0.60
N ARG A 24 1.62 -13.90 0.03
CA ARG A 24 2.36 -15.09 0.52
C ARG A 24 3.29 -15.74 -0.50
N ARG A 25 3.40 -15.19 -1.70
CA ARG A 25 4.42 -15.63 -2.68
C ARG A 25 5.83 -15.51 -2.08
N ASN A 26 6.73 -16.39 -2.49
CA ASN A 26 8.10 -16.49 -1.99
C ASN A 26 8.24 -16.83 -0.49
N LYS A 27 7.20 -17.40 0.13
CA LYS A 27 7.23 -17.82 1.55
C LYS A 27 7.05 -19.33 1.66
N ARG A 28 7.70 -19.92 2.67
CA ARG A 28 7.38 -21.26 3.19
C ARG A 28 6.43 -21.13 4.38
N ALA A 29 5.62 -22.15 4.63
CA ALA A 29 4.65 -22.17 5.72
C ALA A 29 4.86 -23.38 6.63
N ILE A 30 5.03 -23.11 7.92
CA ILE A 30 5.09 -24.08 9.01
C ILE A 30 3.91 -23.83 9.96
N THR A 31 3.33 -24.89 10.48
CA THR A 31 2.37 -24.88 11.57
C THR A 31 3.10 -25.14 12.88
N LEU A 32 2.81 -24.31 13.89
CA LEU A 32 3.49 -24.39 15.19
C LEU A 32 2.59 -23.83 16.29
N ASP A 33 2.30 -24.62 17.32
CA ASP A 33 1.59 -24.14 18.51
C ASP A 33 2.56 -23.46 19.48
N LEU A 34 2.61 -22.13 19.42
CA LEU A 34 3.43 -21.28 20.29
C LEU A 34 2.95 -21.22 21.74
N LYS A 35 1.80 -21.82 22.09
CA LYS A 35 1.38 -21.99 23.49
C LYS A 35 2.01 -23.21 24.14
N SER A 36 2.41 -24.20 23.33
CA SER A 36 3.11 -25.38 23.81
C SER A 36 4.58 -25.04 24.12
N GLU A 37 5.15 -25.68 25.15
CA GLU A 37 6.56 -25.53 25.47
C GLU A 37 7.45 -25.95 24.30
N LYS A 38 7.15 -27.13 23.72
CA LYS A 38 7.87 -27.67 22.57
C LYS A 38 7.82 -26.77 21.34
N GLY A 39 6.67 -26.15 21.07
CA GLY A 39 6.53 -25.20 19.96
C GLY A 39 7.39 -23.96 20.15
N ARG A 40 7.48 -23.44 21.38
CA ARG A 40 8.38 -22.32 21.70
C ARG A 40 9.85 -22.71 21.54
N GLU A 41 10.25 -23.89 22.00
CA GLU A 41 11.62 -24.40 21.81
C GLU A 41 12.00 -24.45 20.33
N ILE A 42 11.12 -25.00 19.48
CA ILE A 42 11.33 -25.07 18.03
C ILE A 42 11.49 -23.66 17.44
N LEU A 43 10.66 -22.69 17.84
CA LEU A 43 10.82 -21.31 17.39
C LEU A 43 12.16 -20.72 17.81
N LEU A 44 12.58 -20.93 19.06
CA LEU A 44 13.87 -20.43 19.56
C LEU A 44 15.06 -21.08 18.83
N ASP A 45 14.94 -22.35 18.44
CA ASP A 45 15.95 -23.02 17.60
C ASP A 45 16.00 -22.44 16.19
N LEU A 46 14.86 -22.07 15.59
CA LEU A 46 14.83 -21.32 14.34
C LEU A 46 15.48 -19.95 14.50
N VAL A 47 15.22 -19.24 15.60
CA VAL A 47 15.72 -17.88 15.86
C VAL A 47 17.26 -17.81 15.82
N LYS A 48 17.95 -18.90 16.16
CA LYS A 48 19.42 -19.00 16.05
C LYS A 48 19.94 -18.88 14.61
N LYS A 49 19.09 -19.14 13.61
CA LYS A 49 19.45 -19.20 12.18
C LYS A 49 18.81 -18.10 11.33
N VAL A 50 17.98 -17.23 11.92
CA VAL A 50 17.27 -16.18 11.18
C VAL A 50 17.81 -14.79 11.50
N ASP A 51 17.71 -13.90 10.51
CA ASP A 51 18.15 -12.51 10.64
C ASP A 51 17.07 -11.58 11.23
N VAL A 52 15.82 -11.84 10.86
CA VAL A 52 14.69 -10.97 11.15
C VAL A 52 13.48 -11.82 11.53
N ILE A 53 12.82 -11.43 12.61
CA ILE A 53 11.46 -11.89 12.93
C ILE A 53 10.49 -10.73 12.77
N VAL A 54 9.34 -11.00 12.15
CA VAL A 54 8.29 -10.01 11.94
C VAL A 54 7.00 -10.52 12.58
N ASP A 55 6.37 -9.70 13.41
CA ASP A 55 5.06 -9.98 13.98
C ASP A 55 4.14 -8.77 13.87
N ASN A 56 2.83 -9.00 13.95
CA ASN A 56 1.83 -7.95 14.00
C ASN A 56 0.82 -8.13 15.15
N PHE A 57 1.28 -8.69 16.27
CA PHE A 57 0.42 -8.84 17.44
C PHE A 57 0.22 -7.52 18.18
N VAL A 58 -0.83 -7.45 19.00
CA VAL A 58 -0.96 -6.37 19.98
C VAL A 58 0.27 -6.39 20.91
N PRO A 59 0.90 -5.23 21.16
CA PRO A 59 2.08 -5.12 22.01
C PRO A 59 1.95 -5.89 23.33
N GLY A 60 3.00 -6.65 23.68
CA GLY A 60 3.05 -7.52 24.86
C GLY A 60 2.63 -8.97 24.60
N LYS A 61 2.02 -9.29 23.46
CA LYS A 61 1.58 -10.68 23.19
C LYS A 61 2.75 -11.65 23.02
N MET A 62 3.80 -11.24 22.31
CA MET A 62 5.02 -12.05 22.15
C MET A 62 5.71 -12.27 23.51
N ASP A 63 5.72 -11.26 24.38
CA ASP A 63 6.28 -11.36 25.74
C ASP A 63 5.48 -12.36 26.59
N GLN A 64 4.14 -12.33 26.53
CA GLN A 64 3.27 -13.31 27.19
C GLN A 64 3.49 -14.75 26.70
N LEU A 65 3.84 -14.91 25.42
CA LEU A 65 4.20 -16.20 24.85
C LEU A 65 5.63 -16.63 25.20
N GLY A 66 6.42 -15.77 25.85
CA GLY A 66 7.82 -16.04 26.21
C GLY A 66 8.80 -15.91 25.04
N ILE A 67 8.38 -15.30 23.94
CA ILE A 67 9.15 -15.17 22.68
C ILE A 67 9.31 -13.69 22.27
N GLY A 68 9.25 -12.80 23.25
CA GLY A 68 9.51 -11.36 23.08
C GLY A 68 10.98 -11.05 22.80
N TYR A 69 11.26 -9.80 22.41
CA TYR A 69 12.61 -9.37 22.01
C TYR A 69 13.70 -9.69 23.06
N ASP A 70 13.41 -9.51 24.34
CA ASP A 70 14.36 -9.79 25.42
C ASP A 70 14.70 -11.29 25.54
N THR A 71 13.78 -12.17 25.16
CA THR A 71 14.07 -13.61 25.03
C THR A 71 14.85 -13.88 23.75
N LEU A 72 14.39 -13.35 22.62
CA LEU A 72 14.97 -13.62 21.30
C LEU A 72 16.42 -13.14 21.21
N SER A 73 16.73 -11.96 21.74
CA SER A 73 18.07 -11.36 21.71
C SER A 73 19.09 -12.12 22.58
N LYS A 74 18.64 -12.82 23.63
CA LYS A 74 19.51 -13.72 24.41
C LYS A 74 19.92 -14.96 23.60
N VAL A 75 19.01 -15.46 22.76
CA VAL A 75 19.27 -16.62 21.90
C VAL A 75 20.07 -16.23 20.66
N ASN A 76 19.79 -15.07 20.09
CA ASN A 76 20.49 -14.52 18.94
C ASN A 76 20.70 -13.00 19.12
N PRO A 77 21.87 -12.53 19.60
CA PRO A 77 22.16 -11.09 19.79
C PRO A 77 22.13 -10.26 18.49
N SER A 78 22.13 -10.91 17.33
CA SER A 78 22.09 -10.27 16.01
C SER A 78 20.66 -10.16 15.44
N ILE A 79 19.64 -10.66 16.15
CA ILE A 79 18.25 -10.69 15.70
C ILE A 79 17.64 -9.29 15.58
N ILE A 80 16.96 -9.04 14.46
CA ILE A 80 16.09 -7.88 14.32
C ILE A 80 14.66 -8.33 14.58
N HIS A 81 14.00 -7.72 15.56
CA HIS A 81 12.58 -7.96 15.84
C HIS A 81 11.74 -6.79 15.34
N ALA A 82 11.06 -6.97 14.21
CA ALA A 82 10.14 -6.00 13.65
C ALA A 82 8.70 -6.29 14.14
N SER A 83 8.10 -5.37 14.88
CA SER A 83 6.75 -5.53 15.43
C SER A 83 5.82 -4.43 14.90
N ILE A 84 4.67 -4.83 14.36
CA ILE A 84 3.69 -3.91 13.76
C ILE A 84 2.41 -3.91 14.59
N SER A 85 1.90 -2.74 14.96
CA SER A 85 0.68 -2.65 15.78
C SER A 85 -0.28 -1.56 15.31
N GLY A 86 -1.43 -1.44 15.95
CA GLY A 86 -2.39 -0.38 15.64
C GLY A 86 -1.90 1.03 15.99
N TYR A 87 -1.33 1.18 17.19
CA TYR A 87 -1.04 2.48 17.81
C TYR A 87 0.39 2.62 18.37
N GLY A 88 1.25 1.63 18.12
CA GLY A 88 2.65 1.64 18.57
C GLY A 88 2.83 0.86 19.87
N ALA A 89 4.09 0.58 20.22
CA ALA A 89 4.39 -0.16 21.44
C ALA A 89 4.21 0.65 22.73
N GLY A 90 4.10 1.98 22.62
CA GLY A 90 3.97 2.92 23.74
C GLY A 90 2.69 3.76 23.71
N GLY A 91 2.53 4.61 24.72
CA GLY A 91 1.40 5.53 24.81
C GLY A 91 0.08 4.89 25.29
N PRO A 92 -0.97 5.71 25.45
CA PRO A 92 -2.23 5.30 26.10
C PRO A 92 -3.02 4.26 25.30
N TYR A 93 -2.83 4.18 23.98
CA TYR A 93 -3.54 3.25 23.11
C TYR A 93 -2.73 2.01 22.72
N SER A 94 -1.55 1.78 23.32
CA SER A 94 -0.65 0.65 22.96
C SER A 94 -1.30 -0.74 23.05
N LYS A 95 -2.35 -0.92 23.86
CA LYS A 95 -3.08 -2.19 23.99
C LYS A 95 -4.33 -2.28 23.13
N ARG A 96 -4.66 -1.22 22.38
CA ARG A 96 -5.84 -1.17 21.51
C ARG A 96 -5.53 -1.87 20.19
N ALA A 97 -6.45 -2.72 19.73
CA ALA A 97 -6.37 -3.31 18.41
C ALA A 97 -6.52 -2.23 17.32
N GLY A 98 -5.85 -2.42 16.19
CA GLY A 98 -5.91 -1.50 15.05
C GLY A 98 -6.24 -2.22 13.75
N TYR A 99 -6.96 -1.51 12.89
CA TYR A 99 -7.19 -1.86 11.49
C TYR A 99 -6.98 -0.61 10.65
N ASP A 100 -6.59 -0.80 9.38
CA ASP A 100 -6.31 0.26 8.41
C ASP A 100 -7.29 1.44 8.46
N ILE A 101 -8.59 1.16 8.28
CA ILE A 101 -9.61 2.21 8.21
C ILE A 101 -9.77 2.98 9.53
N ILE A 102 -9.51 2.32 10.67
CA ILE A 102 -9.61 2.96 11.99
C ILE A 102 -8.45 3.93 12.16
N ALA A 103 -7.23 3.50 11.82
CA ALA A 103 -6.06 4.38 11.84
C ALA A 103 -6.20 5.52 10.83
N ALA A 104 -6.71 5.25 9.62
CA ALA A 104 -7.01 6.24 8.60
C ALA A 104 -8.02 7.30 9.09
N ALA A 105 -9.07 6.87 9.79
CA ALA A 105 -10.07 7.77 10.36
C ALA A 105 -9.49 8.63 11.48
N GLU A 106 -8.84 8.02 12.47
CA GLU A 106 -8.26 8.73 13.61
C GLU A 106 -7.08 9.62 13.21
N GLY A 107 -6.30 9.21 12.21
CA GLY A 107 -5.19 9.98 11.66
C GLY A 107 -5.59 11.05 10.62
N GLY A 108 -6.89 11.29 10.43
CA GLY A 108 -7.41 12.42 9.65
C GLY A 108 -7.50 12.21 8.13
N LEU A 109 -7.16 11.04 7.59
CA LEU A 109 -7.22 10.79 6.15
C LEU A 109 -8.63 10.91 5.58
N LEU A 110 -9.62 10.33 6.27
CA LEU A 110 -11.02 10.41 5.84
C LEU A 110 -11.55 11.85 5.89
N HIS A 111 -11.04 12.68 6.82
CA HIS A 111 -11.45 14.08 6.93
C HIS A 111 -11.12 14.86 5.65
N VAL A 112 -9.97 14.58 5.02
CA VAL A 112 -9.49 15.28 3.83
C VAL A 112 -9.80 14.58 2.51
N THR A 113 -10.36 13.37 2.54
CA THR A 113 -10.60 12.55 1.35
C THR A 113 -12.07 12.53 0.95
N GLY A 114 -12.35 12.83 -0.31
CA GLY A 114 -13.69 12.82 -0.91
C GLY A 114 -14.07 14.17 -1.53
N GLU A 115 -15.31 14.27 -1.99
CA GLU A 115 -15.88 15.50 -2.55
C GLU A 115 -15.94 16.62 -1.50
N ALA A 116 -15.76 17.88 -1.95
CA ALA A 116 -15.67 19.05 -1.08
C ALA A 116 -16.89 19.21 -0.14
N GLN A 117 -18.08 18.89 -0.63
CA GLN A 117 -19.34 18.92 0.12
C GLN A 117 -19.93 17.51 0.36
N GLY A 118 -19.15 16.46 0.04
CA GLY A 118 -19.56 15.07 0.26
C GLY A 118 -19.24 14.59 1.68
N PRO A 119 -19.78 13.41 2.07
CA PRO A 119 -19.36 12.75 3.30
C PRO A 119 -17.88 12.32 3.23
N PRO A 120 -17.22 12.12 4.39
CA PRO A 120 -15.87 11.53 4.43
C PRO A 120 -15.80 10.21 3.66
N THR A 121 -14.75 10.05 2.85
CA THR A 121 -14.53 8.87 2.02
C THR A 121 -13.17 8.25 2.32
N LYS A 122 -13.03 6.93 2.19
CA LYS A 122 -11.72 6.26 2.28
C LYS A 122 -11.16 5.96 0.89
N PRO A 123 -9.83 5.85 0.73
CA PRO A 123 -9.25 5.26 -0.47
C PRO A 123 -9.78 3.84 -0.74
N GLY A 124 -9.76 3.44 -2.02
CA GLY A 124 -10.23 2.11 -2.45
C GLY A 124 -9.38 0.94 -1.94
N VAL A 125 -8.17 1.22 -1.46
CA VAL A 125 -7.19 0.24 -0.95
C VAL A 125 -6.90 0.47 0.53
N GLY A 126 -6.34 -0.54 1.21
CA GLY A 126 -5.79 -0.40 2.57
C GLY A 126 -4.47 0.38 2.55
N LEU A 127 -4.57 1.69 2.32
CA LEU A 127 -3.40 2.55 2.09
C LEU A 127 -2.47 2.56 3.30
N THR A 128 -3.03 2.64 4.51
CA THR A 128 -2.25 2.66 5.76
C THR A 128 -1.54 1.35 5.97
N ASP A 129 -2.21 0.21 5.75
CA ASP A 129 -1.59 -1.13 5.85
C ASP A 129 -0.40 -1.25 4.88
N LEU A 130 -0.60 -0.88 3.62
CA LEU A 130 0.44 -0.95 2.59
C LEU A 130 1.63 -0.05 2.93
N CYS A 131 1.37 1.21 3.30
CA CYS A 131 2.40 2.16 3.67
C CYS A 131 3.13 1.74 4.95
N THR A 132 2.44 1.15 5.93
CA THR A 132 3.07 0.66 7.16
C THR A 132 4.03 -0.48 6.84
N GLY A 133 3.62 -1.40 5.96
CA GLY A 133 4.50 -2.44 5.43
C GLY A 133 5.73 -1.88 4.72
N LEU A 134 5.59 -0.81 3.93
CA LEU A 134 6.70 -0.14 3.25
C LEU A 134 7.66 0.58 4.22
N PHE A 135 7.13 1.29 5.22
CA PHE A 135 7.95 1.90 6.27
C PHE A 135 8.72 0.85 7.05
N MET A 136 8.05 -0.24 7.46
CA MET A 136 8.69 -1.34 8.18
C MET A 136 9.72 -2.07 7.34
N HIS A 137 9.49 -2.26 6.04
CA HIS A 137 10.49 -2.78 5.12
C HIS A 137 11.75 -1.90 5.11
N GLY A 138 11.59 -0.57 4.97
CA GLY A 138 12.72 0.37 5.03
C GLY A 138 13.46 0.34 6.37
N ALA A 139 12.73 0.25 7.48
CA ALA A 139 13.29 0.15 8.82
C ALA A 139 14.05 -1.16 9.05
N ILE A 140 13.54 -2.30 8.55
CA ILE A 140 14.22 -3.60 8.58
C ILE A 140 15.53 -3.55 7.78
N VAL A 141 15.49 -3.03 6.55
CA VAL A 141 16.70 -2.90 5.72
C VAL A 141 17.73 -1.99 6.40
N SER A 142 17.29 -0.89 7.01
CA SER A 142 18.16 0.03 7.75
C SER A 142 18.77 -0.65 8.99
N ALA A 143 17.99 -1.46 9.71
CA ALA A 143 18.47 -2.23 10.85
C ALA A 143 19.47 -3.31 10.45
N LEU A 144 19.26 -3.99 9.32
CA LEU A 144 20.21 -4.95 8.75
C LEU A 144 21.53 -4.24 8.38
N HIS A 145 21.44 -3.06 7.78
CA HIS A 145 22.62 -2.26 7.45
C HIS A 145 23.39 -1.78 8.69
N ALA A 146 22.68 -1.34 9.74
CA ALA A 146 23.29 -0.97 11.01
C ALA A 146 23.99 -2.16 11.67
N ARG A 147 23.35 -3.33 11.67
CA ARG A 147 23.89 -4.59 12.19
C ARG A 147 25.21 -4.98 11.52
N ASN A 148 25.38 -4.73 10.22
CA ASN A 148 26.64 -5.00 9.53
C ASN A 148 27.83 -4.20 10.09
N ARG A 149 27.58 -3.08 10.78
CA ARG A 149 28.61 -2.26 11.43
C ARG A 149 28.79 -2.60 12.90
N THR A 150 27.70 -2.91 13.60
CA THR A 150 27.69 -3.09 15.06
C THR A 150 27.80 -4.54 15.50
N GLY A 151 27.49 -5.50 14.61
CA GLY A 151 27.29 -6.91 14.93
C GLY A 151 26.03 -7.21 15.76
N LYS A 152 25.22 -6.19 16.09
CA LYS A 152 24.06 -6.31 16.98
C LYS A 152 22.75 -6.06 16.25
N GLY A 153 21.75 -6.87 16.56
CA GLY A 153 20.37 -6.64 16.15
C GLY A 153 19.68 -5.60 17.03
N GLN A 154 18.41 -5.34 16.74
CA GLN A 154 17.59 -4.39 17.50
C GLN A 154 16.10 -4.69 17.34
N LYS A 155 15.28 -4.20 18.28
CA LYS A 155 13.84 -4.14 18.08
C LYS A 155 13.48 -2.92 17.23
N VAL A 156 12.59 -3.11 16.28
CA VAL A 156 11.99 -2.06 15.45
C VAL A 156 10.49 -2.18 15.62
N ASP A 157 9.81 -1.14 16.05
CA ASP A 157 8.35 -1.12 16.09
C ASP A 157 7.79 0.04 15.27
N GLY A 158 6.62 -0.19 14.70
CA GLY A 158 5.87 0.81 13.94
C GLY A 158 4.37 0.55 14.04
N SER A 159 3.59 1.56 13.69
CA SER A 159 2.14 1.46 13.81
C SER A 159 1.36 2.04 12.65
N LEU A 160 0.12 1.57 12.52
CA LEU A 160 -0.84 2.10 11.55
C LEU A 160 -1.13 3.58 11.82
N PHE A 161 -1.34 3.96 13.09
CA PHE A 161 -1.65 5.34 13.47
C PHE A 161 -0.50 6.32 13.16
N GLU A 162 0.72 6.00 13.57
CA GLU A 162 1.88 6.85 13.30
C GLU A 162 2.17 6.93 11.80
N THR A 163 2.03 5.80 11.09
CA THR A 163 2.14 5.78 9.62
C THR A 163 1.12 6.71 8.97
N GLN A 164 -0.15 6.66 9.41
CA GLN A 164 -1.18 7.51 8.84
C GLN A 164 -0.86 9.00 9.05
N LEU A 165 -0.41 9.38 10.24
CA LEU A 165 0.00 10.77 10.50
C LEU A 165 1.18 11.18 9.60
N ALA A 166 2.17 10.30 9.41
CA ALA A 166 3.32 10.56 8.56
C ALA A 166 2.93 10.76 7.08
N LEU A 167 1.94 10.02 6.57
CA LEU A 167 1.44 10.17 5.20
C LEU A 167 0.79 11.54 4.94
N MET A 168 0.36 12.24 5.99
CA MET A 168 -0.29 13.54 5.89
C MET A 168 0.71 14.71 5.82
N VAL A 169 2.01 14.46 5.59
CA VAL A 169 3.12 15.42 5.72
C VAL A 169 2.82 16.87 5.27
N ASN A 170 2.27 17.07 4.07
CA ASN A 170 1.99 18.42 3.56
C ASN A 170 0.83 19.09 4.29
N ILE A 171 -0.24 18.35 4.56
CA ILE A 171 -1.44 18.83 5.24
C ILE A 171 -1.13 19.08 6.73
N ALA A 172 -0.46 18.12 7.36
CA ALA A 172 0.03 18.21 8.72
C ALA A 172 0.94 19.43 8.89
N SER A 173 1.83 19.71 7.94
CA SER A 173 2.70 20.90 8.00
C SER A 173 1.90 22.21 8.00
N VAL A 174 0.82 22.30 7.21
CA VAL A 174 -0.05 23.49 7.20
C VAL A 174 -0.75 23.67 8.55
N TRP A 175 -1.30 22.61 9.13
CA TRP A 175 -1.92 22.67 10.45
C TRP A 175 -0.91 23.00 11.56
N LEU A 176 0.19 22.25 11.65
CA LEU A 176 1.19 22.37 12.72
C LEU A 176 1.87 23.74 12.74
N ASN A 177 2.07 24.38 11.58
CA ASN A 177 2.79 25.66 11.49
C ASN A 177 1.88 26.87 11.33
N MET A 178 0.64 26.71 10.85
CA MET A 178 -0.25 27.85 10.54
C MET A 178 -1.63 27.75 11.20
N GLY A 179 -1.97 26.65 11.88
CA GLY A 179 -3.28 26.43 12.51
C GLY A 179 -4.44 26.40 11.50
N ARG A 180 -4.14 26.17 10.21
CA ARG A 180 -5.14 26.17 9.14
C ARG A 180 -5.67 24.77 8.92
N GLU A 181 -6.96 24.60 9.18
CA GLU A 181 -7.64 23.32 9.01
C GLU A 181 -7.72 22.89 7.54
N ALA A 182 -7.56 21.59 7.31
CA ALA A 182 -7.66 20.97 6.02
C ALA A 182 -9.13 20.76 5.60
N LYS A 183 -9.37 20.52 4.31
CA LYS A 183 -10.70 20.19 3.82
C LYS A 183 -10.63 19.25 2.62
N ARG A 184 -11.77 18.67 2.27
CA ARG A 184 -11.95 17.87 1.06
C ARG A 184 -11.96 18.75 -0.18
N TRP A 185 -11.36 18.24 -1.25
CA TRP A 185 -11.24 18.94 -2.53
C TRP A 185 -11.64 18.08 -3.73
N GLY A 186 -12.19 16.87 -3.52
CA GLY A 186 -12.37 15.90 -4.59
C GLY A 186 -11.02 15.52 -5.19
N THR A 187 -10.88 15.68 -6.50
CA THR A 187 -9.62 15.46 -7.23
C THR A 187 -8.73 16.71 -7.31
N ALA A 188 -9.21 17.86 -6.84
CA ALA A 188 -8.51 19.13 -7.02
C ALA A 188 -7.40 19.36 -6.00
N HIS A 189 -6.32 20.00 -6.44
CA HIS A 189 -5.25 20.45 -5.55
C HIS A 189 -5.68 21.72 -4.78
N PRO A 190 -5.38 21.86 -3.48
CA PRO A 190 -5.78 23.01 -2.67
C PRO A 190 -5.15 24.34 -3.11
N SER A 191 -3.91 24.30 -3.62
CA SER A 191 -3.09 25.51 -3.84
C SER A 191 -2.57 25.66 -5.27
N ILE A 192 -2.99 24.79 -6.20
CA ILE A 192 -2.55 24.83 -7.59
C ILE A 192 -3.78 24.70 -8.47
N VAL A 193 -3.98 25.65 -9.38
CA VAL A 193 -5.13 25.68 -10.28
C VAL A 193 -4.64 25.97 -11.70
N PRO A 194 -5.08 25.21 -12.72
CA PRO A 194 -5.79 23.93 -12.62
C PRO A 194 -4.88 22.78 -12.20
N TYR A 195 -5.36 21.91 -11.33
CA TYR A 195 -4.81 20.57 -11.07
C TYR A 195 -5.92 19.71 -10.49
N GLU A 196 -6.65 18.99 -11.34
CA GLU A 196 -7.80 18.17 -10.97
C GLU A 196 -8.17 17.17 -12.08
N ALA A 197 -9.25 16.42 -11.86
CA ALA A 197 -9.92 15.65 -12.90
C ALA A 197 -10.96 16.51 -13.63
N PHE A 198 -10.87 16.54 -14.95
CA PHE A 198 -11.80 17.22 -15.85
C PHE A 198 -12.73 16.19 -16.51
N PRO A 199 -14.06 16.39 -16.45
CA PRO A 199 -14.97 15.56 -17.22
C PRO A 199 -14.74 15.78 -18.72
N THR A 200 -14.70 14.69 -19.47
CA THR A 200 -14.65 14.67 -20.93
C THR A 200 -15.99 14.18 -21.47
N LYS A 201 -16.14 14.05 -22.78
CA LYS A 201 -17.38 13.55 -23.40
C LYS A 201 -17.78 12.14 -22.96
N ASP A 202 -16.81 11.30 -22.59
CA ASP A 202 -17.01 9.87 -22.33
C ASP A 202 -16.36 9.35 -21.02
N SER A 203 -15.50 10.13 -20.37
CA SER A 203 -14.86 9.77 -19.09
C SER A 203 -14.24 11.00 -18.38
N TYR A 204 -13.10 10.84 -17.72
CA TYR A 204 -12.35 11.91 -17.06
C TYR A 204 -10.87 11.90 -17.47
N LEU A 205 -10.31 13.10 -17.62
CA LEU A 205 -8.88 13.34 -17.81
C LEU A 205 -8.32 14.07 -16.58
N VAL A 206 -7.25 13.56 -15.98
CA VAL A 206 -6.51 14.25 -14.92
C VAL A 206 -5.33 14.98 -15.52
N MET A 207 -5.17 16.25 -15.17
CA MET A 207 -3.96 17.00 -15.51
C MET A 207 -3.75 18.18 -14.57
N GLY A 208 -2.53 18.73 -14.59
CA GLY A 208 -2.19 19.90 -13.79
C GLY A 208 -1.25 20.86 -14.51
N ALA A 209 -1.55 22.16 -14.38
CA ALA A 209 -0.66 23.25 -14.73
C ALA A 209 -0.09 23.86 -13.44
N THR A 210 1.06 23.35 -13.03
CA THR A 210 1.71 23.68 -11.75
C THR A 210 2.38 25.05 -11.71
N ASN A 211 2.47 25.73 -12.86
CA ASN A 211 3.02 27.08 -12.99
C ASN A 211 2.42 27.81 -14.19
N ASN A 212 2.66 29.12 -14.29
CA ASN A 212 2.07 29.96 -15.33
C ASN A 212 2.50 29.56 -16.76
N ARG A 213 3.72 29.03 -16.94
CA ARG A 213 4.18 28.52 -18.23
C ARG A 213 3.37 27.30 -18.67
N GLN A 214 3.14 26.35 -17.77
CA GLN A 214 2.29 25.19 -18.05
C GLN A 214 0.83 25.61 -18.31
N PHE A 215 0.33 26.63 -17.62
CA PHE A 215 -1.01 27.16 -17.88
C PHE A 215 -1.12 27.79 -19.27
N ALA A 216 -0.09 28.51 -19.72
CA ALA A 216 -0.04 29.04 -21.08
C ALA A 216 -0.04 27.92 -22.14
N ILE A 217 0.75 26.86 -21.94
CA ILE A 217 0.74 25.68 -22.83
C ILE A 217 -0.64 25.02 -22.84
N LEU A 218 -1.27 24.88 -21.67
CA LEU A 218 -2.63 24.33 -21.58
C LEU A 218 -3.63 25.16 -22.39
N ALA A 219 -3.66 26.47 -22.15
CA ALA A 219 -4.54 27.40 -22.85
C ALA A 219 -4.34 27.33 -24.38
N GLU A 220 -3.09 27.28 -24.85
CA GLU A 220 -2.75 27.12 -26.27
C GLU A 220 -3.27 25.78 -26.83
N ARG A 221 -3.04 24.67 -26.14
CA ARG A 221 -3.48 23.33 -26.58
C ARG A 221 -5.01 23.18 -26.58
N LEU A 222 -5.70 23.91 -25.72
CA LEU A 222 -7.16 24.00 -25.71
C LEU A 222 -7.71 24.91 -26.81
N GLY A 223 -6.86 25.61 -27.58
CA GLY A 223 -7.28 26.59 -28.58
C GLY A 223 -7.83 27.88 -27.97
N GLN A 224 -7.49 28.16 -26.71
CA GLN A 224 -7.95 29.31 -25.93
C GLN A 224 -6.76 30.11 -25.35
N PRO A 225 -5.79 30.54 -26.17
CA PRO A 225 -4.55 31.14 -25.68
C PRO A 225 -4.76 32.43 -24.85
N ASP A 226 -5.86 33.13 -25.06
CA ASP A 226 -6.18 34.36 -24.34
C ASP A 226 -6.49 34.12 -22.84
N LEU A 227 -6.87 32.89 -22.45
CA LEU A 227 -7.03 32.54 -21.03
C LEU A 227 -5.74 32.77 -20.23
N ALA A 228 -4.56 32.55 -20.84
CA ALA A 228 -3.29 32.77 -20.15
C ALA A 228 -2.92 34.26 -20.02
N ARG A 229 -3.59 35.13 -20.77
CA ARG A 229 -3.37 36.59 -20.79
C ARG A 229 -4.42 37.34 -19.96
N ASP A 230 -5.59 36.73 -19.74
CA ASP A 230 -6.65 37.26 -18.87
C ASP A 230 -6.11 37.51 -17.45
N GLU A 231 -6.31 38.73 -16.94
CA GLU A 231 -5.83 39.14 -15.61
C GLU A 231 -6.34 38.23 -14.49
N ARG A 232 -7.53 37.64 -14.65
CA ARG A 232 -8.14 36.71 -13.69
C ARG A 232 -7.39 35.37 -13.61
N PHE A 233 -6.66 34.98 -14.65
CA PHE A 233 -6.03 33.66 -14.74
C PHE A 233 -4.51 33.70 -15.00
N ARG A 234 -3.94 34.89 -15.17
CA ARG A 234 -2.52 35.09 -15.53
C ARG A 234 -1.53 34.50 -14.52
N THR A 235 -1.85 34.55 -13.23
CA THR A 235 -1.01 34.04 -12.13
C THR A 235 -1.73 32.92 -11.37
N ASN A 236 -0.98 32.05 -10.68
CA ASN A 236 -1.61 30.98 -9.87
C ASN A 236 -2.51 31.54 -8.78
N ASP A 237 -2.10 32.63 -8.12
CA ASP A 237 -2.90 33.28 -7.09
C ASP A 237 -4.22 33.81 -7.66
N ALA A 238 -4.17 34.48 -8.82
CA ALA A 238 -5.37 34.91 -9.52
C ALA A 238 -6.27 33.72 -9.90
N ARG A 239 -5.69 32.59 -10.36
CA ARG A 239 -6.43 31.35 -10.65
C ARG A 239 -7.04 30.71 -9.39
N ILE A 240 -6.41 30.84 -8.22
CA ILE A 240 -6.98 30.38 -6.95
C ILE A 240 -8.20 31.23 -6.59
N GLU A 241 -8.07 32.56 -6.66
CA GLU A 241 -9.16 33.50 -6.38
C GLU A 241 -10.35 33.29 -7.32
N ASN A 242 -10.07 33.06 -8.61
CA ASN A 242 -11.08 32.88 -9.65
C ASN A 242 -11.32 31.40 -10.02
N ARG A 243 -11.01 30.46 -9.11
CA ARG A 243 -11.07 29.00 -9.37
C ARG A 243 -12.41 28.55 -9.93
N VAL A 244 -13.51 29.00 -9.33
CA VAL A 244 -14.87 28.57 -9.71
C VAL A 244 -15.14 28.90 -11.18
N GLU A 245 -14.75 30.11 -11.61
CA GLU A 245 -14.93 30.55 -12.98
C GLU A 245 -14.00 29.82 -13.95
N LEU A 246 -12.72 29.71 -13.64
CA LEU A 246 -11.76 29.00 -14.49
C LEU A 246 -12.15 27.53 -14.66
N ASN A 247 -12.52 26.85 -13.58
CA ASN A 247 -12.91 25.45 -13.64
C ASN A 247 -14.16 25.24 -14.48
N LYS A 248 -15.15 26.15 -14.40
CA LYS A 248 -16.32 26.10 -15.27
C LYS A 248 -15.92 26.13 -16.75
N ILE A 249 -15.07 27.08 -17.14
CA ILE A 249 -14.58 27.21 -18.53
C ILE A 249 -13.85 25.93 -18.96
N LEU A 250 -12.91 25.44 -18.13
CA LEU A 250 -12.15 24.25 -18.46
C LEU A 250 -13.03 23.01 -18.55
N HIS A 251 -13.95 22.80 -17.60
CA HIS A 251 -14.88 21.66 -17.61
C HIS A 251 -15.75 21.66 -18.87
N GLU A 252 -16.30 22.81 -19.26
CA GLU A 252 -17.07 22.94 -20.51
C GLU A 252 -16.21 22.61 -21.74
N LEU A 253 -14.96 23.09 -21.79
CA LEU A 253 -14.03 22.77 -22.89
C LEU A 253 -13.72 21.28 -22.95
N PHE A 254 -13.32 20.65 -21.83
CA PHE A 254 -12.94 19.25 -21.81
C PHE A 254 -14.10 18.33 -22.21
N GLN A 255 -15.36 18.70 -21.95
CA GLN A 255 -16.53 17.91 -22.38
C GLN A 255 -16.77 17.92 -23.90
N THR A 256 -16.12 18.81 -24.66
CA THR A 256 -16.33 18.90 -26.12
C THR A 256 -15.75 17.74 -26.92
N ARG A 257 -14.77 17.02 -26.35
CA ARG A 257 -14.05 15.91 -27.01
C ARG A 257 -13.98 14.68 -26.11
N THR A 258 -13.76 13.52 -26.72
CA THR A 258 -13.53 12.28 -25.98
C THR A 258 -12.19 12.33 -25.25
N THR A 259 -12.01 11.43 -24.29
CA THR A 259 -10.75 11.31 -23.55
C THR A 259 -9.57 11.07 -24.51
N ASP A 260 -9.70 10.15 -25.46
CA ASP A 260 -8.63 9.80 -26.41
C ASP A 260 -8.28 10.94 -27.37
N GLU A 261 -9.27 11.72 -27.79
CA GLU A 261 -9.04 12.95 -28.57
C GLU A 261 -8.20 13.97 -27.78
N TRP A 262 -8.47 14.14 -26.49
CA TRP A 262 -7.63 14.99 -25.64
C TRP A 262 -6.23 14.43 -25.42
N LEU A 263 -6.09 13.12 -25.21
CA LEU A 263 -4.76 12.49 -25.07
C LEU A 263 -3.88 12.77 -26.30
N THR A 264 -4.49 12.75 -27.49
CA THR A 264 -3.82 13.10 -28.75
C THR A 264 -3.42 14.58 -28.80
N VAL A 265 -4.30 15.49 -28.36
CA VAL A 265 -4.01 16.94 -28.32
C VAL A 265 -2.82 17.27 -27.41
N PHE A 266 -2.70 16.58 -26.27
CA PHE A 266 -1.63 16.82 -25.30
C PHE A 266 -0.36 16.03 -25.58
N GLU A 267 -0.35 15.18 -26.61
CA GLU A 267 0.85 14.44 -27.00
C GLU A 267 1.99 15.41 -27.33
N ASN A 268 3.19 15.11 -26.83
CA ASN A 268 4.40 15.93 -26.97
C ASN A 268 4.26 17.38 -26.44
N SER A 269 3.24 17.68 -25.61
CA SER A 269 3.09 18.99 -24.97
C SER A 269 4.09 19.25 -23.85
N GLY A 270 4.73 18.20 -23.34
CA GLY A 270 5.58 18.26 -22.14
C GLY A 270 4.78 18.39 -20.83
N MET A 271 3.45 18.37 -20.88
CA MET A 271 2.59 18.39 -19.69
C MET A 271 2.36 16.97 -19.13
N PRO A 272 2.20 16.82 -17.81
CA PRO A 272 1.71 15.59 -17.21
C PRO A 272 0.18 15.51 -17.30
N TYR A 273 -0.33 14.42 -17.87
CA TYR A 273 -1.76 14.16 -18.01
C TYR A 273 -2.02 12.65 -18.07
N GLY A 274 -3.25 12.23 -17.80
CA GLY A 274 -3.68 10.84 -17.99
C GLY A 274 -5.16 10.63 -17.71
N PRO A 275 -5.78 9.59 -18.29
CA PRO A 275 -7.18 9.27 -18.06
C PRO A 275 -7.40 8.66 -16.67
N ILE A 276 -8.61 8.78 -16.13
CA ILE A 276 -9.04 7.95 -14.99
C ILE A 276 -9.43 6.57 -15.51
N ASN A 277 -8.52 5.60 -15.35
CA ASN A 277 -8.72 4.24 -15.84
C ASN A 277 -9.53 3.36 -14.88
N SER A 278 -10.29 2.42 -15.47
CA SER A 278 -10.73 1.22 -14.76
C SER A 278 -9.52 0.31 -14.48
N ILE A 279 -9.69 -0.69 -13.60
CA ILE A 279 -8.62 -1.67 -13.31
C ILE A 279 -8.21 -2.43 -14.58
N GLU A 280 -9.17 -2.81 -15.42
CA GLU A 280 -8.92 -3.44 -16.72
C GLU A 280 -8.03 -2.56 -17.61
N LYS A 281 -8.40 -1.28 -17.81
CA LYS A 281 -7.59 -0.35 -18.61
C LYS A 281 -6.20 -0.11 -18.01
N ALA A 282 -6.09 -0.07 -16.68
CA ALA A 282 -4.81 0.13 -16.00
C ALA A 282 -3.85 -1.04 -16.22
N PHE A 283 -4.32 -2.29 -16.14
CA PHE A 283 -3.47 -3.48 -16.37
C PHE A 283 -3.24 -3.77 -17.86
N SER A 284 -4.14 -3.33 -18.74
CA SER A 284 -3.96 -3.39 -20.19
C SER A 284 -3.10 -2.25 -20.75
N HIS A 285 -2.68 -1.29 -19.91
CA HIS A 285 -1.87 -0.16 -20.33
C HIS A 285 -0.52 -0.61 -20.90
N ALA A 286 -0.09 -0.04 -22.03
CA ALA A 286 1.18 -0.41 -22.69
C ALA A 286 2.39 -0.30 -21.75
N GLN A 287 2.44 0.76 -20.93
CA GLN A 287 3.45 0.90 -19.88
C GLN A 287 3.39 -0.22 -18.82
N ALA A 288 2.22 -0.71 -18.42
CA ALA A 288 2.13 -1.81 -17.44
C ALA A 288 2.75 -3.09 -18.02
N GLN A 289 2.52 -3.36 -19.30
CA GLN A 289 3.15 -4.47 -20.04
C GLN A 289 4.66 -4.27 -20.18
N ALA A 290 5.11 -3.10 -20.66
CA ALA A 290 6.53 -2.76 -20.82
C ALA A 290 7.31 -2.71 -19.49
N ARG A 291 6.59 -2.64 -18.36
CA ARG A 291 7.16 -2.64 -17.01
C ARG A 291 6.89 -3.94 -16.25
N ASP A 292 6.48 -5.02 -16.92
CA ASP A 292 6.27 -6.34 -16.30
C ASP A 292 5.41 -6.26 -15.02
N MET A 293 4.29 -5.53 -15.10
CA MET A 293 3.42 -5.29 -13.93
C MET A 293 2.39 -6.39 -13.68
N VAL A 294 2.42 -7.47 -14.47
CA VAL A 294 1.64 -8.69 -14.26
C VAL A 294 2.58 -9.89 -14.34
N HIS A 295 2.55 -10.75 -13.33
CA HIS A 295 3.21 -12.06 -13.36
C HIS A 295 2.17 -13.16 -13.33
N THR A 296 2.35 -14.18 -14.16
CA THR A 296 1.52 -15.39 -14.15
C THR A 296 2.24 -16.50 -13.40
N LEU A 297 1.57 -17.09 -12.42
CA LEU A 297 2.04 -18.24 -11.65
C LEU A 297 1.30 -19.48 -12.14
N GLN A 298 2.02 -20.58 -12.33
CA GLN A 298 1.39 -21.87 -12.62
C GLN A 298 0.97 -22.49 -11.29
N MET A 299 -0.33 -22.71 -11.10
CA MET A 299 -0.92 -23.22 -9.86
C MET A 299 -2.07 -24.17 -10.16
N ASP A 300 -1.92 -25.45 -9.82
CA ASP A 300 -2.96 -26.47 -10.02
C ASP A 300 -4.28 -26.14 -9.30
N SER A 301 -4.21 -25.32 -8.24
CA SER A 301 -5.39 -24.85 -7.50
C SER A 301 -6.14 -23.72 -8.19
N ALA A 302 -5.59 -23.13 -9.26
CA ALA A 302 -6.25 -22.10 -10.06
C ALA A 302 -7.17 -22.74 -11.11
N ALA A 303 -8.29 -22.09 -11.43
CA ALA A 303 -9.35 -22.66 -12.27
C ALA A 303 -8.87 -23.04 -13.69
N ASP A 304 -7.94 -22.27 -14.25
CA ASP A 304 -7.31 -22.47 -15.56
C ASP A 304 -5.85 -22.90 -15.46
N GLY A 305 -5.38 -23.28 -14.26
CA GLY A 305 -3.97 -23.59 -13.98
C GLY A 305 -3.08 -22.37 -13.83
N GLU A 306 -3.60 -21.15 -14.04
CA GLU A 306 -2.85 -19.90 -13.97
C GLU A 306 -3.38 -18.96 -12.89
N PHE A 307 -2.46 -18.36 -12.12
CA PHE A 307 -2.81 -17.33 -11.15
C PHE A 307 -2.00 -16.06 -11.41
N LYS A 308 -2.69 -14.96 -11.73
CA LYS A 308 -2.05 -13.68 -12.05
C LYS A 308 -1.88 -12.83 -10.80
N VAL A 309 -0.68 -12.30 -10.62
CA VAL A 309 -0.28 -11.47 -9.48
C VAL A 309 0.35 -10.17 -9.95
N THR A 310 0.39 -9.15 -9.09
CA THR A 310 1.01 -7.87 -9.44
C THR A 310 2.54 -8.00 -9.56
N GLY A 311 3.09 -7.32 -10.56
CA GLY A 311 4.51 -7.24 -10.81
C GLY A 311 5.29 -6.50 -9.74
N PHE A 312 6.61 -6.67 -9.73
CA PHE A 312 7.48 -5.91 -8.82
C PHE A 312 7.60 -4.45 -9.29
N PRO A 313 7.22 -3.45 -8.47
CA PRO A 313 7.20 -2.05 -8.91
C PRO A 313 8.59 -1.40 -9.01
N VAL A 314 9.59 -1.94 -8.29
CA VAL A 314 10.99 -1.46 -8.33
C VAL A 314 11.83 -2.37 -9.21
N LYS A 315 12.64 -1.77 -10.07
CA LYS A 315 13.35 -2.44 -11.16
C LYS A 315 14.83 -2.13 -10.98
N PHE A 316 15.61 -3.15 -10.66
CA PHE A 316 17.04 -3.02 -10.38
C PHE A 316 17.83 -3.33 -11.66
N SER A 317 19.00 -2.70 -11.82
CA SER A 317 19.87 -2.95 -12.97
C SER A 317 20.50 -4.35 -12.92
N GLU A 318 20.93 -4.78 -11.73
CA GLU A 318 21.62 -6.05 -11.52
C GLU A 318 20.70 -7.13 -10.94
N SER A 319 20.03 -6.82 -9.83
CA SER A 319 19.16 -7.76 -9.14
C SER A 319 17.89 -8.01 -9.95
N LYS A 320 17.46 -9.28 -10.06
CA LYS A 320 16.24 -9.66 -10.78
C LYS A 320 15.22 -10.28 -9.82
N PRO A 321 14.33 -9.48 -9.22
CA PRO A 321 13.23 -10.01 -8.42
C PRO A 321 12.37 -10.97 -9.25
N SER A 322 12.05 -12.12 -8.69
CA SER A 322 11.21 -13.13 -9.32
C SER A 322 10.32 -13.82 -8.29
N VAL A 323 9.25 -14.44 -8.77
CA VAL A 323 8.47 -15.37 -7.96
C VAL A 323 9.16 -16.73 -8.04
N ARG A 324 9.75 -17.15 -6.92
CA ARG A 324 10.51 -18.39 -6.74
C ARG A 324 9.68 -19.51 -6.14
N ILE A 325 8.70 -19.16 -5.30
CA ILE A 325 7.84 -20.11 -4.60
C ILE A 325 6.40 -19.63 -4.70
N ASN A 326 5.52 -20.52 -5.13
CA ASN A 326 4.08 -20.28 -5.11
C ASN A 326 3.59 -20.04 -3.68
N PRO A 327 2.50 -19.29 -3.49
CA PRO A 327 1.93 -19.07 -2.17
C PRO A 327 1.61 -20.39 -1.47
N PRO A 328 2.14 -20.64 -0.26
CA PRO A 328 2.08 -21.94 0.37
C PRO A 328 0.69 -22.25 0.94
N LEU A 329 0.32 -23.53 0.90
CA LEU A 329 -0.78 -24.06 1.72
C LEU A 329 -0.41 -24.04 3.21
N LEU A 330 -1.41 -24.15 4.08
CA LEU A 330 -1.19 -24.20 5.52
C LEU A 330 -0.31 -25.41 5.88
N GLY A 331 0.82 -25.16 6.55
CA GLY A 331 1.75 -26.21 6.99
C GLY A 331 2.46 -26.97 5.86
N GLN A 332 2.39 -26.48 4.61
CA GLN A 332 2.96 -27.18 3.45
C GLN A 332 4.44 -27.53 3.60
N HIS A 333 5.19 -26.70 4.33
CA HIS A 333 6.63 -26.83 4.49
C HIS A 333 7.02 -27.20 5.93
N THR A 334 6.08 -27.68 6.75
CA THR A 334 6.34 -28.01 8.15
C THR A 334 7.46 -29.05 8.29
N GLU A 335 7.41 -30.16 7.54
CA GLU A 335 8.46 -31.19 7.62
C GLU A 335 9.81 -30.69 7.11
N GLU A 336 9.82 -29.93 6.01
CA GLU A 336 11.04 -29.37 5.41
C GLU A 336 11.75 -28.43 6.39
N VAL A 337 11.01 -27.52 7.01
CA VAL A 337 11.56 -26.56 7.99
C VAL A 337 12.02 -27.28 9.27
N LEU A 338 11.31 -28.30 9.73
CA LEU A 338 11.75 -29.11 10.89
C LEU A 338 13.02 -29.92 10.59
N ALA A 339 13.16 -30.42 9.36
CA ALA A 339 14.35 -31.14 8.93
C ALA A 339 15.61 -30.25 8.96
N GLU A 340 15.50 -28.96 8.67
CA GLU A 340 16.59 -27.97 8.81
C GLU A 340 17.07 -27.81 10.27
N LEU A 341 16.25 -28.20 11.25
CA LEU A 341 16.60 -28.26 12.67
C LEU A 341 17.08 -29.65 13.11
N GLY A 342 17.16 -30.63 12.20
CA GLY A 342 17.48 -32.01 12.52
C GLY A 342 16.32 -32.80 13.15
N ILE A 343 15.09 -32.29 13.05
CA ILE A 343 13.88 -32.97 13.53
C ILE A 343 13.23 -33.67 12.34
N THR A 344 13.39 -35.01 12.28
CA THR A 344 12.91 -35.83 11.14
C THR A 344 12.22 -37.11 11.60
N GLY A 345 11.48 -37.74 10.68
CA GLY A 345 10.86 -39.05 10.86
C GLY A 345 9.96 -39.12 12.10
N LYS A 346 10.21 -40.11 12.97
CA LYS A 346 9.38 -40.39 14.15
C LYS A 346 9.16 -39.19 15.09
N LYS A 347 10.12 -38.27 15.17
CA LYS A 347 9.98 -37.06 16.00
C LYS A 347 8.92 -36.11 15.45
N VAL A 348 8.83 -35.99 14.12
CA VAL A 348 7.79 -35.17 13.47
C VAL A 348 6.40 -35.78 13.71
N ASP A 349 6.28 -37.11 13.58
CA ASP A 349 5.02 -37.82 13.85
C ASP A 349 4.57 -37.68 15.31
N GLU A 350 5.52 -37.63 16.25
CA GLU A 350 5.23 -37.35 17.66
C GLU A 350 4.73 -35.92 17.87
N LEU A 351 5.39 -34.91 17.28
CA LEU A 351 4.96 -33.52 17.36
C LEU A 351 3.53 -33.32 16.80
N ARG A 352 3.21 -34.00 15.69
CA ARG A 352 1.85 -34.00 15.12
C ARG A 352 0.82 -34.60 16.06
N ARG A 353 1.11 -35.78 16.63
CA ARG A 353 0.20 -36.44 17.59
C ARG A 353 -0.03 -35.61 18.84
N GLN A 354 0.95 -34.82 19.25
CA GLN A 354 0.86 -33.88 20.37
C GLN A 354 0.18 -32.55 20.02
N GLY A 355 -0.13 -32.30 18.74
CA GLY A 355 -0.71 -31.04 18.28
C GLY A 355 0.26 -29.86 18.29
N VAL A 356 1.56 -30.12 18.33
CA VAL A 356 2.60 -29.08 18.31
C VAL A 356 2.79 -28.51 16.91
N VAL A 357 2.65 -29.35 15.87
CA VAL A 357 2.82 -28.99 14.44
C VAL A 357 1.70 -29.52 13.57
#